data_AF-A0A3C1LII1-F1
#
_entry.id   AF-A0A3C1LII1-F1
#
_cell.length_a   1.000
_cell.length_b   1.000
_cell.length_c   1.000
_cell.angle_alpha   90.00
_cell.angle_beta   90.00
_cell.angle_gamma   90.00
#
_symmetry.space_group_name_H-M   'P 1'
#
loop_
_entity.id
_entity.type
_entity.pdbx_description
1 polymer ?
#
loop_
_entity_poly.entity_id
_entity_poly.type
_entity_poly.pdbx_seq_one_letter_code
_entity_poly.pdbx_strand_id
1 'polypeptide(L)'
;DTKEQIMHNHRIVFSYLGNKLAVKELFTVVGPKVASRPGGYTRIIKLGIRPGDNAELAMIELVDFNEIYGKGVAEAAEPAKKTRRSRSAKKAATTEEAPATEATTEAAPEATEETKAAE
;
A
#
# COMPACT_ATOMS: atom_id res chain seq x y z
N ASP A 1 18.38 3.69 -23.92
CA ASP A 1 18.62 2.22 -23.86
C ASP A 1 19.15 1.71 -25.17
N THR A 2 19.95 0.64 -25.14
CA THR A 2 20.38 -0.04 -26.36
C THR A 2 19.26 -0.94 -26.88
N LYS A 3 19.26 -1.22 -28.19
CA LYS A 3 18.26 -2.08 -28.85
C LYS A 3 18.17 -3.47 -28.20
N GLU A 4 19.29 -4.00 -27.74
CA GLU A 4 19.40 -5.30 -27.08
C GLU A 4 18.72 -5.31 -25.70
N GLN A 5 18.93 -4.26 -24.89
CA GLN A 5 18.27 -4.08 -23.60
C GLN A 5 16.75 -4.02 -23.75
N ILE A 6 16.23 -3.30 -24.75
CA ILE A 6 14.80 -3.23 -25.04
C ILE A 6 14.26 -4.63 -25.37
N MET A 7 14.90 -5.35 -26.29
CA MET A 7 14.48 -6.71 -26.66
C MET A 7 14.55 -7.70 -25.49
N HIS A 8 15.56 -7.57 -24.61
CA HIS A 8 15.69 -8.37 -23.39
C HIS A 8 14.54 -8.10 -22.42
N ASN A 9 14.24 -6.84 -22.12
CA ASN A 9 13.15 -6.43 -21.24
C ASN A 9 11.78 -6.91 -21.76
N HIS A 10 11.51 -6.81 -23.06
CA HIS A 10 10.29 -7.35 -23.67
C HIS A 10 10.15 -8.87 -23.48
N ARG A 11 11.24 -9.64 -23.59
CA ARG A 11 11.22 -11.11 -23.36
C ARG A 11 10.95 -11.43 -21.89
N ILE A 12 11.56 -10.70 -20.96
CA ILE A 12 11.32 -10.85 -19.52
C ILE A 12 9.85 -10.58 -19.20
N VAL A 13 9.30 -9.42 -19.59
CA VAL A 13 7.89 -9.09 -19.33
C VAL A 13 6.93 -10.10 -19.99
N PHE A 14 7.24 -10.57 -21.20
CA PHE A 14 6.44 -11.61 -21.85
C PHE A 14 6.42 -12.94 -21.08
N SER A 15 7.52 -13.31 -20.41
CA SER A 15 7.55 -14.52 -19.57
C SER A 15 6.63 -14.45 -18.34
N TYR A 16 6.33 -13.25 -17.83
CA TYR A 16 5.38 -13.05 -16.73
C TYR A 16 3.93 -12.92 -17.21
N LEU A 17 3.69 -12.19 -18.31
CA LEU A 17 2.32 -11.88 -18.77
C LEU A 17 1.73 -12.94 -19.71
N GLY A 18 2.55 -13.68 -20.46
CA GLY A 18 2.13 -14.65 -21.49
C GLY A 18 1.35 -14.06 -22.70
N ASN A 19 0.95 -12.78 -22.63
CA ASN A 19 0.03 -12.15 -23.57
C ASN A 19 0.72 -11.03 -24.37
N LYS A 20 0.76 -11.20 -25.71
CA LYS A 20 1.39 -10.26 -26.64
C LYS A 20 0.71 -8.88 -26.67
N LEU A 21 -0.61 -8.82 -26.49
CA LEU A 21 -1.37 -7.57 -26.49
C LEU A 21 -1.07 -6.77 -25.22
N ALA A 22 -1.08 -7.43 -24.05
CA ALA A 22 -0.75 -6.80 -22.78
C ALA A 22 0.69 -6.26 -22.75
N VAL A 23 1.66 -7.02 -23.29
CA VAL A 23 3.05 -6.54 -23.43
C VAL A 23 3.13 -5.32 -24.35
N LYS A 24 2.42 -5.32 -25.49
CA LYS A 24 2.41 -4.16 -26.40
C LYS A 24 1.89 -2.93 -25.66
N GLU A 25 0.72 -3.03 -25.03
CA GLU A 25 0.05 -1.93 -24.34
C GLU A 25 0.90 -1.35 -23.19
N LEU A 26 1.58 -2.22 -22.43
CA LEU A 26 2.48 -1.80 -21.36
C LEU A 26 3.60 -0.89 -21.87
N PHE A 27 4.22 -1.23 -23.00
CA PHE A 27 5.33 -0.45 -23.56
C PHE A 27 4.88 0.74 -24.43
N THR A 28 3.69 0.69 -25.06
CA THR A 28 3.22 1.78 -25.94
C THR A 28 2.38 2.85 -25.24
N VAL A 29 1.59 2.48 -24.23
CA VAL A 29 0.61 3.40 -23.59
C VAL A 29 0.92 3.63 -22.12
N VAL A 30 1.21 2.58 -21.35
CA VAL A 30 1.45 2.71 -19.90
C VAL A 30 2.82 3.32 -19.62
N GLY A 31 3.89 2.73 -20.18
CA GLY A 31 5.28 3.14 -19.96
C GLY A 31 5.53 4.65 -20.14
N PRO A 32 5.14 5.25 -21.28
CA PRO A 32 5.33 6.69 -21.50
C PRO A 32 4.59 7.59 -20.49
N LYS A 33 3.39 7.19 -20.04
CA LYS A 33 2.60 7.96 -19.06
C LYS A 33 3.20 7.92 -17.65
N VAL A 34 3.78 6.80 -17.24
CA VAL A 34 4.33 6.63 -15.87
C VAL A 34 5.82 6.96 -15.75
N ALA A 35 6.52 7.23 -16.85
CA ALA A 35 7.97 7.38 -16.90
C ALA A 35 8.55 8.52 -16.04
N SER A 36 7.76 9.56 -15.74
CA SER A 36 8.17 10.69 -14.90
C SER A 36 8.11 10.40 -13.39
N ARG A 37 7.41 9.34 -12.97
CA ARG A 37 7.12 9.05 -11.57
C ARG A 37 8.20 8.14 -10.96
N PRO A 38 8.90 8.53 -9.87
CA PRO A 38 9.90 7.69 -9.21
C PRO A 38 9.25 6.62 -8.30
N GLY A 39 8.51 5.69 -8.90
CA GLY A 39 7.85 4.57 -8.22
C GLY A 39 6.44 4.86 -7.68
N GLY A 40 5.73 3.81 -7.27
CA GLY A 40 4.34 3.91 -6.80
C GLY A 40 3.34 4.11 -7.95
N TYR A 41 3.41 3.25 -8.98
CA TYR A 41 2.59 3.36 -10.20
C TYR A 41 1.13 2.94 -10.02
N THR A 42 0.82 2.17 -8.96
CA THR A 42 -0.52 1.69 -8.63
C THR A 42 -1.04 2.30 -7.33
N ARG A 43 -2.36 2.47 -7.25
CA ARG A 43 -3.09 2.80 -6.01
C ARG A 43 -4.08 1.68 -5.70
N ILE A 44 -4.26 1.41 -4.41
CA ILE A 44 -5.25 0.47 -3.89
C ILE A 44 -6.26 1.26 -3.05
N ILE A 45 -7.56 1.12 -3.34
CA ILE A 45 -8.66 1.74 -2.61
C ILE A 45 -9.49 0.62 -2.00
N LYS A 46 -9.60 0.57 -0.66
CA LYS A 46 -10.45 -0.43 0.02
C LYS A 46 -11.94 -0.09 -0.23
N LEU A 47 -12.72 -1.08 -0.66
CA LEU A 47 -14.15 -0.93 -1.00
C LEU A 47 -15.10 -1.46 0.09
N GLY A 48 -14.56 -2.09 1.14
CA GLY A 48 -15.36 -2.75 2.18
C GLY A 48 -15.38 -4.26 1.98
N ILE A 49 -16.52 -4.88 2.26
CA ILE A 49 -16.67 -6.35 2.36
C ILE A 49 -17.61 -6.88 1.28
N ARG A 50 -17.25 -8.03 0.67
CA ARG A 50 -18.11 -8.75 -0.27
C ARG A 50 -19.26 -9.47 0.45
N PRO A 51 -20.52 -9.27 0.03
CA PRO A 51 -21.64 -10.01 0.60
C PRO A 51 -21.54 -11.52 0.28
N GLY A 52 -21.84 -12.35 1.26
CA GLY A 52 -21.88 -13.82 1.13
C GLY A 52 -20.68 -14.55 1.72
N ASP A 53 -19.45 -14.05 1.52
CA ASP A 53 -18.21 -14.70 1.99
C ASP A 53 -17.32 -13.82 2.89
N ASN A 54 -17.77 -12.60 3.19
CA ASN A 54 -17.08 -11.64 4.07
C ASN A 54 -15.63 -11.29 3.63
N ALA A 55 -15.31 -11.43 2.34
CA ALA A 55 -13.99 -11.11 1.83
C ALA A 55 -13.75 -9.59 1.72
N GLU A 56 -12.59 -9.09 2.17
CA GLU A 56 -12.18 -7.69 1.93
C GLU A 56 -12.02 -7.42 0.42
N LEU A 57 -12.71 -6.39 -0.08
CA LEU A 57 -12.60 -5.92 -1.46
C LEU A 57 -11.74 -4.67 -1.56
N ALA A 58 -10.99 -4.58 -2.67
CA ALA A 58 -10.27 -3.37 -3.04
C ALA A 58 -10.29 -3.15 -4.56
N MET A 59 -10.34 -1.89 -4.97
CA MET A 59 -10.06 -1.46 -6.33
C MET A 59 -8.56 -1.22 -6.48
N ILE A 60 -7.98 -1.65 -7.60
CA ILE A 60 -6.60 -1.32 -7.99
C ILE A 60 -6.62 -0.48 -9.27
N GLU A 61 -5.90 0.64 -9.27
CA GLU A 61 -5.83 1.57 -10.41
C GLU A 61 -4.40 2.02 -10.68
N LEU A 62 -4.14 2.54 -11.90
CA LEU A 62 -2.89 3.19 -12.26
C LEU A 62 -2.94 4.67 -11.90
N VAL A 63 -1.96 5.17 -11.15
CA VAL A 63 -1.96 6.53 -10.59
C VAL A 63 -2.03 7.60 -11.67
N ASP A 64 -1.20 7.47 -12.70
CA ASP A 64 -1.06 8.47 -13.79
C ASP A 64 -2.14 8.33 -14.89
N PHE A 65 -3.12 7.45 -14.67
CA PHE A 65 -4.33 7.32 -15.50
C PHE A 65 -5.58 7.86 -14.77
N ASN A 66 -5.46 8.25 -13.50
CA ASN A 66 -6.57 8.81 -12.73
C ASN A 66 -6.64 10.34 -12.92
N GLU A 67 -7.39 10.75 -13.95
CA GLU A 67 -7.58 12.16 -14.32
C GLU A 67 -8.53 12.92 -13.36
N ILE A 68 -9.31 12.22 -12.53
CA ILE A 68 -10.30 12.83 -11.63
C ILE A 68 -9.63 13.32 -10.34
N TYR A 69 -8.81 12.47 -9.73
CA TYR A 69 -8.20 12.72 -8.42
C TYR A 69 -6.75 13.25 -8.51
N GLY A 70 -6.18 13.41 -9.72
CA GLY A 70 -4.78 13.79 -9.94
C GLY A 70 -4.50 15.29 -10.17
N LYS A 71 -5.51 16.11 -10.47
CA LYS A 71 -5.31 17.48 -11.02
C LYS A 71 -4.67 18.50 -10.07
N GLY A 72 -4.56 18.20 -8.77
CA GLY A 72 -4.08 19.16 -7.75
C GLY A 72 -2.61 19.05 -7.34
N VAL A 73 -1.84 18.08 -7.86
CA VAL A 73 -0.48 17.77 -7.33
C VAL A 73 0.65 18.04 -8.33
N ALA A 74 0.33 18.32 -9.60
CA ALA A 74 1.32 18.40 -10.68
C ALA A 74 1.99 19.78 -10.86
N GLU A 75 1.44 20.87 -10.32
CA GLU A 75 2.04 22.22 -10.42
C GLU A 75 3.02 22.56 -9.29
N ALA A 76 3.20 21.70 -8.28
CA ALA A 76 3.84 22.08 -7.01
C ALA A 76 4.84 21.05 -6.41
N ALA A 77 5.72 20.43 -7.22
CA ALA A 77 6.86 19.69 -6.68
C ALA A 77 8.03 19.40 -7.68
N GLU A 78 8.96 20.35 -7.80
CA GLU A 78 10.42 20.13 -7.95
C GLU A 78 11.08 21.42 -7.42
N PRO A 79 12.27 21.40 -6.75
CA PRO A 79 13.19 20.27 -6.56
C PRO A 79 13.64 20.03 -5.09
N ALA A 80 14.54 19.04 -4.93
CA ALA A 80 15.67 18.98 -3.98
C ALA A 80 15.64 18.06 -2.72
N LYS A 81 16.39 16.94 -2.86
CA LYS A 81 17.50 16.45 -1.99
C LYS A 81 17.28 16.16 -0.48
N LYS A 82 17.48 14.86 -0.16
CA LYS A 82 18.19 14.30 1.02
C LYS A 82 17.91 14.92 2.42
N THR A 83 16.95 14.35 3.13
CA THR A 83 17.11 13.84 4.53
C THR A 83 16.23 12.58 4.68
N ARG A 84 16.24 11.72 5.73
CA ARG A 84 17.09 11.54 6.92
C ARG A 84 17.00 10.05 7.35
N ARG A 85 18.04 9.22 7.21
CA ARG A 85 18.10 7.86 7.83
C ARG A 85 19.50 7.48 8.31
N SER A 86 20.04 8.28 9.21
CA SER A 86 21.08 7.85 10.14
C SER A 86 20.45 7.60 11.52
N ARG A 87 20.90 6.53 12.19
CA ARG A 87 20.68 6.25 13.63
C ARG A 87 19.30 5.74 14.06
N SER A 88 19.03 4.46 13.78
CA SER A 88 18.28 3.54 14.65
C SER A 88 18.59 2.09 14.24
N ALA A 89 19.02 1.17 15.12
CA ALA A 89 19.54 1.34 16.48
C ALA A 89 20.58 0.25 16.78
N LYS A 90 21.59 0.58 17.59
CA LYS A 90 22.50 -0.40 18.20
C LYS A 90 21.79 -1.01 19.41
N LYS A 91 21.29 -2.24 19.31
CA LYS A 91 20.87 -3.03 20.49
C LYS A 91 21.04 -4.53 20.25
N ALA A 92 22.20 -5.04 20.67
CA ALA A 92 22.48 -6.44 20.98
C ALA A 92 23.43 -6.42 22.19
N ALA A 93 23.35 -7.44 23.06
CA ALA A 93 23.86 -7.50 24.44
C ALA A 93 23.09 -6.64 25.47
N THR A 94 22.82 -7.08 26.71
CA THR A 94 22.86 -8.42 27.34
C THR A 94 21.92 -8.41 28.56
N THR A 95 21.16 -9.52 28.71
CA THR A 95 20.68 -10.26 29.89
C THR A 95 20.61 -9.66 31.31
N GLU A 96 19.57 -10.11 32.03
CA GLU A 96 19.54 -10.59 33.44
C GLU A 96 18.63 -9.86 34.48
N GLU A 97 17.76 -10.70 35.06
CA GLU A 97 17.07 -10.71 36.38
C GLU A 97 15.99 -9.69 36.84
N ALA A 98 15.08 -10.26 37.64
CA ALA A 98 13.92 -9.68 38.33
C ALA A 98 14.24 -9.56 39.86
N PRO A 99 13.36 -9.13 40.81
CA PRO A 99 11.97 -9.63 40.98
C PRO A 99 10.88 -8.65 41.52
N ALA A 100 9.63 -9.12 41.40
CA ALA A 100 8.44 -8.97 42.26
C ALA A 100 8.18 -7.75 43.19
N THR A 101 6.97 -7.17 43.04
CA THR A 101 6.02 -6.89 44.15
C THR A 101 4.57 -7.11 43.67
N GLU A 102 3.70 -7.62 44.54
CA GLU A 102 2.32 -8.09 44.24
C GLU A 102 1.20 -7.13 44.75
N ALA A 103 -0.07 -7.59 44.69
CA ALA A 103 -1.35 -6.98 45.13
C ALA A 103 -2.00 -5.97 44.13
N THR A 104 -3.22 -6.08 43.57
CA THR A 104 -4.50 -6.83 43.81
C THR A 104 -5.62 -5.98 44.47
N THR A 105 -6.65 -5.64 43.66
CA THR A 105 -8.11 -5.43 43.93
C THR A 105 -8.70 -4.77 42.67
N GLU A 106 -9.60 -5.32 41.85
CA GLU A 106 -10.97 -5.83 42.10
C GLU A 106 -12.01 -4.73 42.36
N ALA A 107 -12.90 -4.47 41.37
CA ALA A 107 -14.31 -4.06 41.52
C ALA A 107 -15.01 -3.80 40.15
N ALA A 108 -15.96 -4.66 39.81
CA ALA A 108 -17.25 -4.30 39.16
C ALA A 108 -18.34 -4.36 40.28
N PRO A 109 -19.65 -4.07 40.09
CA PRO A 109 -20.44 -3.88 38.86
C PRO A 109 -21.54 -2.76 38.94
N GLU A 110 -22.45 -2.71 37.94
CA GLU A 110 -23.88 -2.28 37.92
C GLU A 110 -24.21 -1.81 36.47
N ALA A 111 -25.20 -2.26 35.69
CA ALA A 111 -26.47 -3.01 35.83
C ALA A 111 -27.74 -2.18 36.09
N THR A 112 -28.87 -2.57 35.44
CA THR A 112 -30.22 -1.94 35.38
C THR A 112 -30.37 -0.73 34.42
N GLU A 113 -31.46 -0.52 33.66
CA GLU A 113 -32.71 -1.31 33.47
C GLU A 113 -33.43 -1.03 32.12
N GLU A 114 -34.52 -1.77 31.90
CA GLU A 114 -35.46 -1.97 30.76
C GLU A 114 -36.07 -0.68 30.11
N THR A 115 -36.77 -0.64 28.95
CA THR A 115 -37.99 -1.41 28.57
C THR A 115 -38.38 -1.37 27.06
N LYS A 116 -38.65 -2.57 26.50
CA LYS A 116 -39.80 -3.03 25.67
C LYS A 116 -40.76 -2.03 24.94
N ALA A 117 -40.81 -2.12 23.60
CA ALA A 117 -42.02 -2.16 22.71
C ALA A 117 -41.55 -2.58 21.29
N ALA A 118 -42.15 -3.48 20.49
CA ALA A 118 -43.51 -4.01 20.34
C ALA A 118 -44.49 -3.13 19.53
N GLU A 119 -44.26 -3.06 18.21
CA GLU A 119 -45.29 -3.09 17.15
C GLU A 119 -44.72 -3.83 15.93
#